data_AF-D0NKE6-F1
#
_entry.id   AF-D0NKE6-F1
#
_cell.length_a   1.000
_cell.length_b   1.000
_cell.length_c   1.000
_cell.angle_alpha   90.00
_cell.angle_beta   90.00
_cell.angle_gamma   90.00
#
_symmetry.space_group_name_H-M   'P 1'
#
loop_
_entity.id
_entity.type
_entity.pdbx_description
1 polymer ?
#
loop_
_entity_poly.entity_id
_entity_poly.type
_entity_poly.pdbx_seq_one_letter_code
_entity_poly.pdbx_strand_id
1 'polypeptide(L)'
;MNSLVKPITSDHDLIELAEKMVAQLDNIFESSEISQPLPKNGSYLILLRQPNMDVGHWTAVHKGKYFDSMEEAAPTKYGVWRYNTKQYQSSPDVFKNMKDLNFSILY
;
A
#
# COMPACT_ATOMS: atom_id res chain seq x y z
N MET A 1 -1.60 10.38 24.57
CA MET A 1 -0.19 10.00 24.34
C MET A 1 -0.03 9.87 22.83
N ASN A 2 0.79 10.71 22.19
CA ASN A 2 1.08 10.57 20.76
C ASN A 2 2.03 9.39 20.60
N SER A 3 1.48 8.20 20.34
CA SER A 3 2.28 7.08 19.87
C SER A 3 2.71 7.39 18.45
N LEU A 4 3.93 7.90 18.28
CA LEU A 4 4.58 7.93 16.98
C LEU A 4 4.55 6.50 16.47
N VAL A 5 3.78 6.26 15.40
CA VAL A 5 3.78 4.97 14.70
C VAL A 5 5.21 4.82 14.21
N LYS A 6 5.92 3.82 14.76
CA LYS A 6 7.27 3.47 14.33
C LYS A 6 7.21 3.33 12.81
N PRO A 7 8.17 3.92 12.05
CA PRO A 7 8.23 3.67 10.63
C PRO A 7 8.26 2.15 10.40
N ILE A 8 7.36 1.69 9.54
CA ILE A 8 7.24 0.27 9.22
C ILE A 8 8.43 -0.09 8.34
N THR A 9 9.32 -0.93 8.87
CA THR A 9 10.61 -1.22 8.23
C THR A 9 10.72 -2.66 7.73
N SER A 10 9.70 -3.49 7.96
CA SER A 10 9.74 -4.91 7.60
C SER A 10 8.35 -5.48 7.25
N ASP A 11 8.34 -6.58 6.50
CA ASP A 11 7.13 -7.34 6.17
C ASP A 11 6.41 -7.84 7.43
N HIS A 12 7.15 -8.16 8.49
CA HIS A 12 6.58 -8.58 9.77
C HIS A 12 5.75 -7.47 10.42
N ASP A 13 6.27 -6.24 10.44
CA ASP A 13 5.56 -5.07 10.98
C ASP A 13 4.29 -4.77 10.16
N LEU A 14 4.32 -5.01 8.83
CA LEU A 14 3.15 -4.83 7.94
C LEU A 14 2.07 -5.87 8.21
N ILE A 15 2.44 -7.13 8.43
CA ILE A 15 1.51 -8.21 8.77
C ILE A 15 0.84 -7.90 10.12
N GLU A 16 1.62 -7.55 11.14
CA GLU A 16 1.08 -7.21 12.46
C GLU A 16 0.12 -6.00 12.39
N LEU A 17 0.45 -5.00 11.56
CA LEU A 17 -0.45 -3.88 11.34
C LEU A 17 -1.75 -4.29 10.66
N ALA A 18 -1.68 -5.13 9.61
CA ALA A 18 -2.86 -5.61 8.91
C ALA A 18 -3.81 -6.37 9.85
N GLU A 19 -3.27 -7.22 10.73
CA GLU A 19 -4.03 -7.91 11.77
C GLU A 19 -4.73 -6.94 12.72
N LYS A 20 -4.00 -5.93 13.24
CA LYS A 20 -4.56 -4.90 14.13
C LYS A 20 -5.66 -4.07 13.46
N MET A 21 -5.55 -3.83 12.16
CA MET A 21 -6.54 -3.09 11.38
C MET A 21 -7.70 -3.95 10.88
N VAL A 22 -7.67 -5.27 11.12
CA VAL A 22 -8.62 -6.25 10.56
C VAL A 22 -8.67 -6.15 9.02
N ALA A 23 -7.52 -5.89 8.41
CA ALA A 23 -7.35 -5.80 6.96
C ALA A 23 -6.99 -7.18 6.39
N GLN A 24 -7.59 -7.55 5.26
CA GLN A 24 -7.17 -8.74 4.52
C GLN A 24 -5.80 -8.47 3.88
N LEU A 25 -4.82 -9.32 4.19
CA LEU A 25 -3.50 -9.34 3.55
C LEU A 25 -3.15 -10.79 3.24
N ASP A 26 -3.26 -11.18 1.97
CA ASP A 26 -3.04 -12.56 1.53
C ASP A 26 -1.55 -12.84 1.26
N ASN A 27 -0.79 -11.82 0.81
CA ASN A 27 0.66 -11.95 0.64
C ASN A 27 1.37 -10.58 0.57
N ILE A 28 2.69 -10.61 0.79
CA ILE A 28 3.60 -9.49 0.52
C ILE A 28 4.59 -9.95 -0.55
N PHE A 29 4.86 -9.11 -1.54
CA PHE A 29 5.78 -9.40 -2.63
C PHE A 29 6.82 -8.30 -2.79
N GLU A 30 8.04 -8.66 -3.13
CA GLU A 30 8.91 -7.77 -3.90
C GLU A 30 8.54 -7.88 -5.40
N SER A 31 8.58 -6.75 -6.10
CA SER A 31 8.16 -6.65 -7.50
C SER A 31 8.81 -7.64 -8.47
N SER A 32 10.03 -8.12 -8.20
CA SER A 32 10.73 -9.12 -9.00
C SER A 32 10.21 -10.55 -8.81
N GLU A 33 9.56 -10.85 -7.69
CA GLU A 33 8.98 -12.16 -7.40
C GLU A 33 7.71 -12.42 -8.24
N ILE A 34 7.08 -11.34 -8.73
CA ILE A 34 5.86 -11.41 -9.54
C ILE A 34 6.23 -11.67 -11.00
N SER A 35 6.16 -12.95 -11.38
CA SER A 35 6.38 -13.46 -12.75
C SER A 35 5.08 -13.78 -13.51
N GLN A 36 3.95 -13.84 -12.81
CA GLN A 36 2.63 -14.12 -13.37
C GLN A 36 1.59 -13.12 -12.83
N PRO A 37 0.46 -12.92 -13.54
CA PRO A 37 -0.63 -12.08 -13.05
C PRO A 37 -1.11 -12.49 -11.65
N LEU A 38 -1.41 -11.49 -10.82
CA LEU A 38 -1.89 -11.73 -9.46
C LEU A 38 -3.32 -12.30 -9.47
N PRO A 39 -3.68 -13.20 -8.53
CA PRO A 39 -5.04 -13.68 -8.41
C PRO A 39 -6.03 -12.52 -8.16
N LYS A 40 -7.12 -12.49 -8.93
CA LYS A 40 -8.09 -11.37 -8.94
C LYS A 40 -8.79 -11.10 -7.61
N ASN A 41 -8.90 -12.10 -6.74
CA ASN A 41 -9.69 -12.00 -5.49
C ASN A 41 -8.83 -11.91 -4.21
N GLY A 42 -7.56 -11.51 -4.33
CA GLY A 42 -6.69 -11.32 -3.17
C GLY A 42 -6.33 -9.86 -2.88
N SER A 43 -5.58 -9.70 -1.80
CA SER A 43 -5.10 -8.46 -1.21
C SER A 43 -3.60 -8.60 -0.98
N TYR A 44 -2.81 -7.76 -1.63
CA TYR A 44 -1.36 -7.89 -1.65
C TYR A 44 -0.69 -6.55 -1.39
N LEU A 45 0.40 -6.56 -0.63
CA LEU A 45 1.35 -5.45 -0.61
C LEU A 45 2.51 -5.79 -1.54
N ILE A 46 2.95 -4.79 -2.32
CA ILE A 46 3.99 -4.97 -3.31
C ILE A 46 5.04 -3.89 -3.08
N LEU A 47 6.28 -4.31 -2.83
CA LEU A 47 7.41 -3.42 -2.79
C LEU A 47 7.98 -3.26 -4.20
N LEU A 48 7.82 -2.07 -4.77
CA LEU A 48 8.48 -1.67 -6.00
C LEU A 48 9.91 -1.23 -5.69
N ARG A 49 10.89 -2.05 -6.08
CA ARG A 49 12.30 -1.76 -5.86
C ARG A 49 13.07 -1.99 -7.15
N GLN A 50 13.89 -1.00 -7.53
CA GLN A 50 14.82 -1.20 -8.65
C GLN A 50 15.96 -2.14 -8.23
N PRO A 51 16.56 -2.89 -9.17
CA PRO A 51 17.74 -3.69 -8.89
C PRO A 51 18.83 -2.83 -8.23
N ASN A 52 19.43 -3.35 -7.14
CA ASN A 52 20.51 -2.72 -6.38
C ASN A 52 20.14 -1.43 -5.62
N MET A 53 18.86 -1.18 -5.33
CA MET A 53 18.42 -0.09 -4.46
C MET A 53 18.01 -0.61 -3.07
N ASP A 54 18.40 0.10 -2.01
CA ASP A 54 17.99 -0.23 -0.64
C ASP A 54 16.58 0.27 -0.30
N VAL A 55 16.11 1.30 -1.02
CA VAL A 55 14.82 1.95 -0.81
C VAL A 55 13.88 1.58 -1.96
N GLY A 56 12.61 1.32 -1.63
CA GLY A 56 11.55 1.06 -2.59
C GLY A 56 10.27 1.81 -2.25
N HIS A 57 9.29 1.68 -3.13
CA HIS A 57 7.96 2.28 -3.01
C HIS A 57 6.92 1.20 -2.75
N TRP A 58 6.08 1.38 -1.73
CA TRP A 58 5.05 0.40 -1.39
C TRP A 58 3.74 0.70 -2.13
N THR A 59 3.17 -0.32 -2.74
CA THR A 59 1.87 -0.26 -3.41
C THR A 59 0.98 -1.41 -2.96
N ALA A 60 -0.31 -1.30 -3.22
CA ALA A 60 -1.27 -2.30 -2.77
C ALA A 60 -2.17 -2.77 -3.92
N VAL A 61 -2.60 -4.02 -3.86
CA VAL A 61 -3.65 -4.56 -4.73
C VAL A 61 -4.75 -5.13 -3.84
N HIS A 62 -6.01 -4.83 -4.11
CA HIS A 62 -7.15 -5.47 -3.46
C HIS A 62 -8.23 -5.79 -4.49
N LYS A 63 -8.59 -7.06 -4.60
CA LYS A 63 -9.62 -7.55 -5.52
C LYS A 63 -9.43 -7.04 -6.96
N GLY A 64 -8.20 -7.12 -7.46
CA GLY A 64 -7.83 -6.69 -8.80
C GLY A 64 -7.92 -5.18 -9.03
N LYS A 65 -7.88 -4.38 -7.95
CA LYS A 65 -7.70 -2.92 -7.99
C LYS A 65 -6.34 -2.59 -7.39
N TYR A 66 -5.55 -1.81 -8.12
CA TYR A 66 -4.26 -1.32 -7.69
C TYR A 66 -4.43 0.01 -6.95
N PHE A 67 -3.56 0.25 -5.99
CA PHE A 67 -3.46 1.49 -5.26
C PHE A 67 -2.01 1.92 -5.18
N ASP A 68 -1.75 3.12 -5.67
CA ASP A 68 -0.48 3.81 -5.56
C ASP A 68 -0.71 5.18 -4.93
N SER A 69 -0.03 5.47 -3.82
CA SER A 69 -0.18 6.77 -3.14
C SER A 69 0.25 7.95 -4.01
N MET A 70 1.06 7.72 -5.05
CA MET A 70 1.56 8.70 -6.02
C MET A 70 0.75 8.74 -7.32
N GLU A 71 -0.36 7.99 -7.43
CA GLU A 71 -1.20 7.89 -8.64
C GLU A 71 -0.53 7.27 -9.86
N GLU A 72 0.52 6.47 -9.65
CA GLU A 72 1.14 5.75 -10.76
C GLU A 72 0.31 4.53 -11.18
N ALA A 73 0.30 4.26 -12.49
CA ALA A 73 -0.42 3.11 -13.03
C ALA A 73 0.29 1.79 -12.65
N ALA A 74 -0.50 0.73 -12.49
CA ALA A 74 0.04 -0.59 -12.19
C ALA A 74 0.91 -1.13 -13.36
N PRO A 75 2.04 -1.80 -13.06
CA PRO A 75 2.73 -2.63 -14.05
C PRO A 75 1.79 -3.64 -14.70
N THR A 76 1.77 -3.67 -16.03
CA THR A 76 0.84 -4.54 -16.82
C THR A 76 0.97 -6.02 -16.47
N LYS A 77 2.18 -6.47 -16.09
CA LYS A 77 2.46 -7.85 -15.67
C LYS A 77 1.64 -8.30 -14.45
N TYR A 78 1.12 -7.39 -13.64
CA TYR A 78 0.27 -7.73 -12.49
C TYR A 78 -1.14 -8.16 -12.91
N GLY A 79 -1.55 -7.89 -14.16
CA GLY A 79 -2.89 -8.21 -14.65
C GLY A 79 -4.00 -7.37 -14.01
N VAL A 80 -3.65 -6.18 -13.50
CA VAL A 80 -4.56 -5.26 -12.82
C VAL A 80 -4.94 -4.11 -13.75
N TRP A 81 -6.23 -3.79 -13.83
CA TRP A 81 -6.80 -2.87 -14.84
C TRP A 81 -7.36 -1.58 -14.27
N ARG A 82 -7.48 -1.49 -12.94
CA ARG A 82 -8.03 -0.31 -12.25
C ARG A 82 -7.02 0.15 -11.22
N TYR A 83 -6.75 1.44 -11.20
CA TYR A 83 -5.93 2.10 -10.19
C TYR A 83 -6.63 3.37 -9.71
N ASN A 84 -6.20 3.92 -8.58
CA ASN A 84 -6.73 5.19 -8.08
C ASN A 84 -6.37 6.34 -9.02
N THR A 85 -7.29 7.30 -9.18
CA THR A 85 -7.15 8.48 -10.05
C THR A 85 -6.88 9.75 -9.24
N LYS A 86 -6.26 9.59 -8.08
CA LYS A 86 -5.92 10.69 -7.19
C LYS A 86 -4.61 10.36 -6.48
N GLN A 87 -3.67 11.30 -6.51
CA GLN A 87 -2.49 11.29 -5.66
C GLN A 87 -2.86 11.62 -4.21
N TYR A 88 -2.40 10.78 -3.28
CA TYR A 88 -2.62 10.94 -1.84
C TYR A 88 -1.36 11.40 -1.10
N GLN A 89 -0.19 10.92 -1.50
CA GLN A 89 1.07 11.27 -0.88
C GLN A 89 1.58 12.61 -1.38
N SER A 90 2.04 13.46 -0.46
CA SER A 90 2.55 14.81 -0.74
C SER A 90 1.56 15.73 -1.48
N SER A 91 0.27 15.39 -1.54
CA SER A 91 -0.77 16.24 -2.10
C SER A 91 -1.10 17.36 -1.12
N PRO A 92 -0.93 18.65 -1.49
CA PRO A 92 -1.19 19.79 -0.61
C PRO A 92 -2.63 19.83 -0.07
N ASP A 93 -3.58 19.24 -0.80
CA ASP A 93 -5.00 19.26 -0.45
C ASP A 93 -5.43 18.11 0.50
N VAL A 94 -4.57 17.11 0.75
CA VAL A 94 -4.85 16.04 1.75
C VAL A 94 -4.58 16.54 3.18
N PHE A 95 -3.76 17.58 3.34
CA PHE A 95 -3.44 18.17 4.65
C PHE A 95 -4.17 19.49 4.92
N LYS A 96 -5.08 19.92 4.04
CA LYS A 96 -5.73 21.24 4.16
C LYS A 96 -6.65 21.34 5.37
N ASN A 97 -7.23 20.23 5.81
CA ASN A 97 -8.00 20.16 7.04
C ASN A 97 -7.49 19.00 7.88
N MET A 98 -6.97 19.30 9.08
CA MET A 98 -6.68 18.32 10.15
C MET A 98 -7.91 17.45 10.55
N LYS A 99 -9.08 17.68 9.95
CA LYS A 99 -10.31 16.87 10.08
C LYS A 99 -10.32 15.62 9.17
N ASP A 100 -9.51 15.58 8.12
CA ASP A 100 -9.46 14.44 7.20
C ASP A 100 -8.54 13.31 7.72
N LEU A 101 -7.73 13.62 8.74
CA LEU A 101 -6.94 12.68 9.54
C LEU A 101 -7.65 12.23 10.83
N ASN A 102 -8.96 12.47 10.94
CA ASN A 102 -9.71 12.11 12.14
C ASN A 102 -9.82 10.58 12.24
N PHE A 103 -8.82 9.97 12.87
CA PHE A 103 -8.93 8.68 13.55
C PHE A 103 -9.88 8.83 14.73
N SER A 104 -11.17 9.07 14.44
CA SER A 104 -12.25 8.84 15.40
C SER A 104 -12.65 7.38 15.32
N ILE A 105 -11.73 6.50 15.71
CA ILE A 105 -12.05 5.25 16.37
C ILE A 105 -11.36 5.39 17.72
N LEU A 106 -12.11 5.14 18.80
CA LEU A 106 -11.77 5.33 20.22
C LEU A 106 -12.32 6.64 20.82
N TYR A 107 -13.65 6.68 21.04
CA TYR A 107 -14.23 6.44 22.37
C TYR A 107 -15.47 5.57 22.22
#